data_AF-A0A9X1XCB5-F1
#
_entry.id   AF-A0A9X1XCB5-F1
#
_cell.length_a   1.000
_cell.length_b   1.000
_cell.length_c   1.000
_cell.angle_alpha   90.00
_cell.angle_beta   90.00
_cell.angle_gamma   90.00
#
_symmetry.space_group_name_H-M   'P 1'
#
loop_
_entity.id
_entity.type
_entity.pdbx_description
1 polymer ?
#
loop_
_entity_poly.entity_id
_entity_poly.type
_entity_poly.pdbx_seq_one_letter_code
_entity_poly.pdbx_strand_id
1 'polypeptide(L)'
;MHSQKERLSYDRLIARAQFYQEKSLELEKKLVFAEELIEKLEKEAADSSKDTTIQALEAERVRLTEEVAHLKNELGQAKSIDYDKRAADYEALLAEVQKEINDKENKLDLSQQKIRALEKKLSLQGRPDPFMKKAEEDEEENIFVKKDYECLCLFDYSIIMNENQSGFIKGSFIIENTGLITLQNPSVCLRFNPGEANVLKGKIYSSENHEVNQDNLANFHWMFIDNDWAQEAKERGEIWICPIREMIIEPGEKSVIQDYQIPFKKEVIGNLTVEAFVFFNKQQYKVKAANHISINF
;
A
#
# COMPACT_ATOMS: atom_id res chain seq x y z
N MET A 1 123.32 7.46 47.73
CA MET A 1 121.86 7.65 47.96
C MET A 1 121.05 7.72 46.65
N HIS A 2 121.20 6.78 45.70
CA HIS A 2 120.46 6.84 44.41
C HIS A 2 119.65 5.59 44.04
N SER A 3 119.71 4.49 44.81
CA SER A 3 119.09 3.22 44.41
C SER A 3 117.62 3.02 44.83
N GLN A 4 117.12 3.71 45.86
CA GLN A 4 115.74 3.54 46.34
C GLN A 4 114.69 4.31 45.53
N LYS A 5 115.02 5.51 45.01
CA LYS A 5 114.07 6.34 44.25
C LYS A 5 113.69 5.73 42.89
N GLU A 6 114.62 5.04 42.23
CA GLU A 6 114.37 4.40 40.93
C GLU A 6 113.51 3.14 41.05
N ARG A 7 113.72 2.32 42.10
CA ARG A 7 112.84 1.16 42.40
C ARG A 7 111.41 1.59 42.74
N LEU A 8 111.25 2.63 43.57
CA LEU A 8 109.95 3.24 43.88
C LEU A 8 109.23 3.80 42.64
N SER A 9 109.96 4.21 41.60
CA SER A 9 109.40 4.69 40.33
C SER A 9 108.94 3.53 39.43
N TYR A 10 109.69 2.43 39.41
CA TYR A 10 109.38 1.25 38.62
C TYR A 10 108.18 0.47 39.17
N ASP A 11 108.10 0.31 40.50
CA ASP A 11 106.97 -0.37 41.15
C ASP A 11 105.64 0.39 40.96
N ARG A 12 105.68 1.73 40.95
CA ARG A 12 104.51 2.57 40.62
C ARG A 12 104.05 2.42 39.18
N LEU A 13 104.99 2.25 38.24
CA LEU A 13 104.67 2.03 36.83
C LEU A 13 104.02 0.66 36.62
N ILE A 14 104.53 -0.38 37.28
CA ILE A 14 103.94 -1.73 37.24
C ILE A 14 102.52 -1.71 37.84
N ALA A 15 102.34 -1.11 39.02
CA ALA A 15 101.02 -1.02 39.65
C ALA A 15 100.02 -0.26 38.79
N ARG A 16 100.47 0.81 38.09
CA ARG A 16 99.62 1.57 37.17
C ARG A 16 99.28 0.77 35.90
N ALA A 17 100.21 0.00 35.36
CA ALA A 17 99.96 -0.88 34.22
C ALA A 17 98.96 -1.99 34.57
N GLN A 18 99.13 -2.63 35.73
CA GLN A 18 98.20 -3.64 36.25
C GLN A 18 96.80 -3.06 36.46
N PHE A 19 96.70 -1.87 37.05
CA PHE A 19 95.42 -1.18 37.23
C PHE A 19 94.69 -0.92 35.91
N TYR A 20 95.40 -0.44 34.87
CA TYR A 20 94.77 -0.22 33.57
C TYR A 20 94.40 -1.52 32.87
N GLN A 21 95.19 -2.58 33.04
CA GLN A 21 94.89 -3.90 32.50
C GLN A 21 93.63 -4.50 33.14
N GLU A 22 93.52 -4.46 34.47
CA GLU A 22 92.32 -4.91 35.19
C GLU A 22 91.08 -4.09 34.78
N LYS A 23 91.23 -2.77 34.66
CA LYS A 23 90.14 -1.90 34.23
C LYS A 23 89.70 -2.16 32.79
N SER A 24 90.64 -2.47 31.89
CA SER A 24 90.32 -2.86 30.51
C SER A 24 89.50 -4.14 30.49
N LEU A 25 89.89 -5.13 31.30
CA LEU A 25 89.24 -6.43 31.38
C LEU A 25 87.83 -6.34 31.99
N GLU A 26 87.64 -5.46 32.99
CA GLU A 26 86.32 -5.17 33.55
C GLU A 26 85.39 -4.49 32.53
N LEU A 27 85.91 -3.58 31.72
CA LEU A 27 85.15 -2.89 30.67
C LEU A 27 84.78 -3.85 29.54
N GLU A 28 85.69 -4.70 29.08
CA GLU A 28 85.40 -5.74 28.08
C GLU A 28 84.31 -6.69 28.56
N LYS A 29 84.39 -7.15 29.81
CA LYS A 29 83.35 -7.99 30.42
C LYS A 29 81.97 -7.31 30.40
N LYS A 30 81.89 -6.03 30.79
CA LYS A 30 80.63 -5.28 30.76
C LYS A 30 80.09 -5.09 29.35
N LEU A 31 80.98 -4.89 28.37
CA LEU A 31 80.62 -4.70 26.98
C LEU A 31 80.03 -6.00 26.40
N VAL A 32 80.67 -7.14 26.62
CA VAL A 32 80.18 -8.46 26.18
C VAL A 32 78.79 -8.76 26.75
N PHE A 33 78.56 -8.50 28.05
CA PHE A 33 77.23 -8.70 28.64
C PHE A 33 76.17 -7.74 28.12
N ALA A 34 76.55 -6.51 27.77
CA ALA A 34 75.62 -5.55 27.17
C ALA A 34 75.23 -5.99 25.75
N GLU A 35 76.20 -6.47 24.96
CA GLU A 35 75.95 -7.00 23.61
C GLU A 35 75.04 -8.23 23.64
N GLU A 36 75.28 -9.18 24.55
CA GLU A 36 74.43 -10.37 24.71
C GLU A 36 72.99 -10.02 25.14
N LEU A 37 72.84 -9.00 25.99
CA LEU A 37 71.52 -8.50 26.40
C LEU A 37 70.80 -7.80 25.24
N ILE A 38 71.52 -7.03 24.43
CA ILE A 38 70.98 -6.39 23.22
C ILE A 38 70.50 -7.45 22.24
N GLU A 39 71.32 -8.46 21.94
CA GLU A 39 70.96 -9.54 21.03
C GLU A 39 69.72 -10.31 21.52
N LYS A 40 69.62 -10.55 22.83
CA LYS A 40 68.45 -11.18 23.43
C LYS A 40 67.18 -10.32 23.29
N LEU A 41 67.29 -9.02 23.56
CA LEU A 41 66.17 -8.08 23.44
C LEU A 41 65.74 -7.88 21.98
N GLU A 42 66.68 -7.86 21.04
CA GLU A 42 66.38 -7.78 19.60
C GLU A 42 65.66 -9.05 19.12
N LYS A 43 66.08 -10.22 19.61
CA LYS A 43 65.41 -11.50 19.30
C LYS A 43 64.02 -11.59 19.91
N GLU A 44 63.84 -11.16 21.16
CA GLU A 44 62.51 -11.08 21.80
C GLU A 44 61.59 -10.05 21.11
N ALA A 45 62.14 -8.97 20.55
CA ALA A 45 61.38 -8.00 19.76
C ALA A 45 60.97 -8.56 18.38
N ALA A 46 61.85 -9.32 17.71
CA ALA A 46 61.57 -9.95 16.42
C ALA A 46 60.58 -11.13 16.54
N ASP A 47 60.62 -11.88 17.65
CA ASP A 47 59.70 -13.00 17.93
C ASP A 47 58.32 -12.53 18.44
N SER A 48 58.13 -11.22 18.64
CA SER A 48 56.81 -10.68 18.98
C SER A 48 55.86 -10.88 17.80
N SER A 49 54.94 -11.86 17.94
CA SER A 49 53.87 -12.28 17.02
C SER A 49 52.94 -11.18 16.47
N LYS A 50 53.21 -9.91 16.78
CA LYS A 50 52.41 -8.76 16.40
C LYS A 50 52.56 -8.43 14.91
N ASP A 51 53.73 -8.59 14.31
CA ASP A 51 53.94 -8.15 12.92
C ASP A 51 53.21 -9.02 11.88
N THR A 52 53.24 -10.35 12.02
CA THR A 52 52.54 -11.26 11.10
C THR A 52 51.02 -11.21 11.28
N THR A 53 50.55 -11.08 12.52
CA THR A 53 49.11 -10.95 12.82
C THR A 53 48.56 -9.62 12.31
N ILE A 54 49.31 -8.51 12.45
CA ILE A 54 48.91 -7.19 11.95
C ILE A 54 48.83 -7.21 10.42
N GLN A 55 49.83 -7.77 9.73
CA GLN A 55 49.80 -7.88 8.26
C GLN A 55 48.61 -8.71 7.74
N ALA A 56 48.26 -9.81 8.43
CA ALA A 56 47.09 -10.62 8.06
C ALA A 56 45.77 -9.85 8.26
N LEU A 57 45.64 -9.11 9.37
CA LEU A 57 44.47 -8.29 9.66
C LEU A 57 44.35 -7.09 8.71
N GLU A 58 45.47 -6.51 8.26
CA GLU A 58 45.48 -5.44 7.26
C GLU A 58 45.03 -5.95 5.89
N ALA A 59 45.51 -7.12 5.46
CA ALA A 59 45.05 -7.74 4.22
C ALA A 59 43.55 -8.06 4.25
N GLU A 60 43.05 -8.55 5.38
CA GLU A 60 41.62 -8.81 5.59
C GLU A 60 40.79 -7.52 5.61
N ARG A 61 41.30 -6.46 6.24
CA ARG A 61 40.69 -5.12 6.23
C ARG A 61 40.55 -4.57 4.82
N VAL A 62 41.58 -4.68 3.99
CA VAL A 62 41.52 -4.22 2.58
C VAL A 62 40.46 -4.98 1.81
N ARG A 63 40.45 -6.32 1.91
CA ARG A 63 39.47 -7.17 1.23
C ARG A 63 38.03 -6.85 1.64
N LEU A 64 37.76 -6.71 2.95
CA LEU A 64 36.44 -6.35 3.45
C LEU A 64 36.00 -4.96 2.98
N THR A 65 36.94 -4.04 2.81
CA THR A 65 36.64 -2.68 2.34
C THR A 65 36.25 -2.69 0.85
N GLU A 66 36.92 -3.50 0.04
CA GLU A 66 36.56 -3.71 -1.37
C GLU A 66 35.20 -4.40 -1.52
N GLU A 67 34.91 -5.41 -0.71
CA GLU A 67 33.62 -6.10 -0.70
C GLU A 67 32.47 -5.16 -0.28
N VAL A 68 32.68 -4.33 0.74
CA VAL A 68 31.71 -3.29 1.14
C VAL A 68 31.51 -2.24 0.03
N ALA A 69 32.57 -1.87 -0.70
CA ALA A 69 32.44 -0.94 -1.82
C ALA A 69 31.64 -1.54 -2.98
N HIS A 70 31.87 -2.82 -3.30
CA HIS A 70 31.10 -3.56 -4.31
C HIS A 70 29.62 -3.65 -3.93
N LEU A 71 29.33 -4.12 -2.71
CA LEU A 71 27.95 -4.25 -2.21
C LEU A 71 27.23 -2.90 -2.15
N LYS A 72 27.91 -1.81 -1.79
CA LYS A 72 27.32 -0.47 -1.84
C LYS A 72 26.96 -0.03 -3.26
N ASN A 73 27.77 -0.36 -4.25
CA ASN A 73 27.51 -0.02 -5.65
C ASN A 73 26.31 -0.83 -6.18
N GLU A 74 26.28 -2.15 -5.95
CA GLU A 74 25.14 -3.00 -6.32
C GLU A 74 23.84 -2.54 -5.65
N LEU A 75 23.89 -2.21 -4.35
CA LEU A 75 22.73 -1.71 -3.62
C LEU A 75 22.24 -0.35 -4.16
N GLY A 76 23.16 0.53 -4.58
CA GLY A 76 22.82 1.82 -5.18
C GLY A 76 22.12 1.67 -6.54
N GLN A 77 22.65 0.80 -7.40
CA GLN A 77 22.08 0.54 -8.73
C GLN A 77 20.73 -0.18 -8.64
N ALA A 78 20.60 -1.18 -7.77
CA ALA A 78 19.35 -1.91 -7.57
C ALA A 78 18.22 -1.05 -7.00
N LYS A 79 18.53 -0.08 -6.14
CA LYS A 79 17.53 0.83 -5.55
C LYS A 79 17.08 1.91 -6.54
N SER A 80 17.97 2.56 -7.28
CA SER A 80 17.55 3.68 -8.16
C SER A 80 16.75 3.19 -9.37
N ILE A 81 17.14 2.08 -10.01
CA ILE A 81 16.57 1.68 -11.29
C ILE A 81 15.12 1.18 -11.17
N ASP A 82 14.72 0.59 -10.04
CA ASP A 82 13.39 0.00 -9.85
C ASP A 82 12.35 1.02 -9.38
N TYR A 83 12.69 1.89 -8.43
CA TYR A 83 11.75 2.88 -7.90
C TYR A 83 11.45 4.01 -8.89
N ASP A 84 12.46 4.51 -9.61
CA ASP A 84 12.27 5.63 -10.55
C ASP A 84 11.38 5.23 -11.73
N LYS A 85 11.55 4.00 -12.25
CA LYS A 85 10.67 3.44 -13.29
C LYS A 85 9.25 3.28 -12.80
N ARG A 86 9.09 2.70 -11.61
CA ARG A 86 7.76 2.48 -11.02
C ARG A 86 7.05 3.80 -10.71
N ALA A 87 7.78 4.82 -10.28
CA ALA A 87 7.25 6.17 -10.10
C ALA A 87 6.75 6.76 -11.43
N ALA A 88 7.53 6.64 -12.51
CA ALA A 88 7.13 7.09 -13.84
C ALA A 88 5.88 6.36 -14.36
N ASP A 89 5.77 5.04 -14.13
CA ASP A 89 4.59 4.25 -14.51
C ASP A 89 3.33 4.71 -13.75
N TYR A 90 3.45 5.03 -12.46
CA TYR A 90 2.34 5.58 -11.68
C TYR A 90 1.94 6.99 -12.13
N GLU A 91 2.90 7.85 -12.44
CA GLU A 91 2.63 9.18 -13.00
C GLU A 91 1.87 9.10 -14.33
N ALA A 92 2.27 8.18 -15.20
CA ALA A 92 1.57 7.94 -16.47
C ALA A 92 0.13 7.45 -16.25
N LEU A 93 -0.08 6.52 -15.31
CA LEU A 93 -1.41 6.04 -14.96
C LEU A 93 -2.29 7.17 -14.39
N LEU A 94 -1.75 8.01 -13.51
CA LEU A 94 -2.47 9.15 -12.95
C LEU A 94 -2.87 10.16 -14.03
N ALA A 95 -2.01 10.40 -15.02
CA ALA A 95 -2.33 11.28 -16.14
C ALA A 95 -3.50 10.74 -16.99
N GLU A 96 -3.53 9.43 -17.26
CA GLU A 96 -4.64 8.80 -17.98
C GLU A 96 -5.96 8.87 -17.18
N VAL A 97 -5.90 8.61 -15.87
CA VAL A 97 -7.07 8.75 -14.99
C VAL A 97 -7.59 10.20 -14.98
N GLN A 98 -6.70 11.20 -14.94
CA GLN A 98 -7.10 12.60 -14.99
C GLN A 98 -7.83 12.94 -16.30
N LYS A 99 -7.36 12.41 -17.43
CA LYS A 99 -8.01 12.59 -18.72
C LYS A 99 -9.40 11.95 -18.73
N GLU A 100 -9.53 10.74 -18.20
CA GLU A 100 -10.82 10.04 -18.11
C GLU A 100 -11.83 10.80 -17.22
N ILE A 101 -11.35 11.41 -16.12
CA ILE A 101 -12.17 12.27 -15.24
C ILE A 101 -12.71 13.46 -16.04
N ASN A 102 -11.84 14.20 -16.73
CA ASN A 102 -12.24 15.37 -17.51
C ASN A 102 -13.28 15.01 -18.59
N ASP A 103 -13.09 13.88 -19.28
CA ASP A 103 -14.04 13.41 -20.31
C ASP A 103 -15.41 13.04 -19.69
N LYS A 104 -15.41 12.46 -18.49
CA LYS A 104 -16.65 12.15 -17.76
C LYS A 104 -17.35 13.39 -17.23
N GLU A 105 -16.62 14.39 -16.74
CA GLU A 105 -17.16 15.68 -16.31
C GLU A 105 -17.88 16.38 -17.46
N ASN A 106 -17.26 16.45 -18.65
CA ASN A 106 -17.88 17.03 -19.84
C ASN A 106 -19.19 16.31 -20.22
N LYS A 107 -19.20 14.97 -20.17
CA LYS A 107 -20.43 14.19 -20.45
C LYS A 107 -21.50 14.40 -19.39
N LEU A 108 -21.10 14.56 -18.13
CA LEU A 108 -22.02 14.81 -17.02
C LEU A 108 -22.69 16.18 -17.18
N ASP A 109 -21.93 17.23 -17.53
CA ASP A 109 -22.47 18.56 -17.78
C ASP A 109 -23.51 18.57 -18.91
N LEU A 110 -23.20 17.92 -20.03
CA LEU A 110 -24.14 17.77 -21.13
C LEU A 110 -25.42 17.03 -20.71
N SER A 111 -25.26 15.98 -19.90
CA SER A 111 -26.39 15.20 -19.39
C SER A 111 -27.25 16.00 -18.42
N GLN A 112 -26.64 16.77 -17.52
CA GLN A 112 -27.33 17.66 -16.59
C GLN A 112 -28.08 18.78 -17.32
N GLN A 113 -27.49 19.37 -18.36
CA GLN A 113 -28.18 20.37 -19.19
C GLN A 113 -29.42 19.77 -19.88
N LYS A 114 -29.31 18.56 -20.43
CA LYS A 114 -30.46 17.84 -21.01
C LYS A 114 -31.54 17.57 -19.96
N ILE A 115 -31.18 17.12 -18.76
CA ILE A 115 -32.12 16.89 -17.65
C ILE A 115 -32.85 18.18 -17.31
N ARG A 116 -32.14 19.29 -17.07
CA ARG A 116 -32.76 20.59 -16.76
C ARG A 116 -33.69 21.07 -17.87
N ALA A 117 -33.32 20.87 -19.13
CA ALA A 117 -34.17 21.22 -20.26
C ALA A 117 -35.47 20.39 -20.29
N LEU A 118 -35.38 19.08 -20.00
CA LEU A 118 -36.54 18.19 -19.90
C LEU A 118 -37.40 18.52 -18.68
N GLU A 119 -36.82 18.77 -17.51
CA GLU A 119 -37.53 19.18 -16.31
C GLU A 119 -38.29 20.49 -16.52
N LYS A 120 -37.68 21.47 -17.20
CA LYS A 120 -38.35 22.73 -17.57
C LYS A 120 -39.50 22.50 -18.54
N LYS A 121 -39.36 21.58 -19.51
CA LYS A 121 -40.46 21.18 -20.39
C LYS A 121 -41.58 20.48 -19.62
N LEU A 122 -41.22 19.63 -18.66
CA LEU A 122 -42.18 18.90 -17.82
C LEU A 122 -42.94 19.85 -16.88
N SER A 123 -42.27 20.87 -16.31
CA SER A 123 -42.93 21.85 -15.44
C SER A 123 -43.81 22.84 -16.21
N LEU A 124 -43.49 23.10 -17.48
CA LEU A 124 -44.32 23.92 -18.37
C LEU A 124 -45.50 23.15 -18.99
N GLN A 125 -45.46 21.81 -19.00
CA GLN A 125 -46.57 20.97 -19.43
C GLN A 125 -47.42 20.50 -18.24
N GLY A 126 -48.39 21.33 -17.84
CA GLY A 126 -49.63 20.80 -17.28
C GLY A 126 -50.31 19.89 -18.31
N ARG A 127 -50.63 18.65 -17.93
CA ARG A 127 -51.31 17.60 -18.73
C ARG A 127 -52.48 18.14 -19.59
N PRO A 128 -52.71 17.60 -20.82
CA PRO A 128 -53.24 16.23 -20.99
C PRO A 128 -52.77 15.39 -22.19
N ASP A 129 -52.69 14.06 -21.94
CA ASP A 129 -53.09 12.86 -22.71
C ASP A 129 -52.63 12.58 -24.17
N PRO A 130 -52.72 11.33 -24.68
CA PRO A 130 -51.58 10.59 -25.21
C PRO A 130 -51.81 10.20 -26.68
N PHE A 131 -51.08 10.79 -27.62
CA PHE A 131 -51.03 10.22 -28.97
C PHE A 131 -49.67 10.42 -29.60
N MET A 132 -49.06 9.28 -29.90
CA MET A 132 -47.94 9.02 -30.78
C MET A 132 -47.42 10.21 -31.58
N LYS A 133 -46.15 10.56 -31.34
CA LYS A 133 -45.24 10.87 -32.45
C LYS A 133 -43.94 10.08 -32.28
N LYS A 134 -43.74 9.23 -33.29
CA LYS A 134 -42.53 8.51 -33.65
C LYS A 134 -41.25 9.27 -33.31
N ALA A 135 -40.31 8.57 -32.70
CA ALA A 135 -38.90 8.86 -32.82
C ALA A 135 -38.27 7.64 -33.48
N GLU A 136 -38.22 7.65 -34.80
CA GLU A 136 -37.20 6.94 -35.55
C GLU A 136 -36.00 7.89 -35.67
N GLU A 137 -34.83 7.30 -35.53
CA GLU A 137 -33.52 7.77 -36.00
C GLU A 137 -32.81 8.85 -35.17
N ASP A 138 -31.86 8.35 -34.36
CA ASP A 138 -30.48 8.84 -34.28
C ASP A 138 -29.61 7.65 -33.83
N GLU A 139 -29.45 6.65 -34.71
CA GLU A 139 -28.40 5.62 -34.61
C GLU A 139 -27.36 5.89 -35.69
N GLU A 140 -26.54 6.92 -35.49
CA GLU A 140 -25.25 7.04 -36.16
C GLU A 140 -24.13 6.63 -35.20
N GLU A 141 -23.57 5.47 -35.54
CA GLU A 141 -22.16 5.09 -35.39
C GLU A 141 -21.52 5.21 -33.99
N ASN A 142 -21.61 4.11 -33.25
CA ASN A 142 -20.38 3.44 -32.86
C ASN A 142 -20.57 1.94 -33.06
N ILE A 143 -19.73 1.33 -33.90
CA ILE A 143 -19.44 -0.11 -33.81
C ILE A 143 -18.64 -0.31 -32.51
N PHE A 144 -19.27 -0.11 -31.36
CA PHE A 144 -18.81 -0.74 -30.14
C PHE A 144 -19.11 -2.22 -30.33
N VAL A 145 -18.06 -3.03 -30.45
CA VAL A 145 -18.18 -4.48 -30.23
C VAL A 145 -19.04 -4.63 -28.98
N LYS A 146 -20.24 -5.18 -29.14
CA LYS A 146 -21.15 -5.42 -28.03
C LYS A 146 -20.38 -6.35 -27.12
N LYS A 147 -19.71 -5.79 -26.11
CA LYS A 147 -19.00 -6.59 -25.12
C LYS A 147 -20.08 -7.48 -24.54
N ASP A 148 -19.88 -8.80 -24.57
CA ASP A 148 -20.84 -9.80 -24.08
C ASP A 148 -20.97 -9.76 -22.53
N TYR A 149 -20.94 -8.56 -21.95
CA TYR A 149 -21.28 -8.26 -20.57
C TYR A 149 -22.81 -8.30 -20.45
N GLU A 150 -23.28 -9.22 -19.64
CA GLU A 150 -24.67 -9.27 -19.23
C GLU A 150 -24.72 -9.66 -17.77
N CYS A 151 -25.53 -8.95 -17.00
CA CYS A 151 -25.66 -9.19 -15.57
C CYS A 151 -27.11 -9.00 -15.16
N LEU A 152 -27.62 -9.95 -14.39
CA LEU A 152 -28.92 -9.86 -13.74
C LEU A 152 -28.69 -9.46 -12.28
N CYS A 153 -29.29 -8.35 -11.87
CA CYS A 153 -29.27 -7.91 -10.48
C CYS A 153 -30.69 -7.87 -9.94
N LEU A 154 -30.94 -8.41 -8.75
CA LEU A 154 -32.27 -8.41 -8.16
C LEU A 154 -32.25 -8.38 -6.63
N PHE A 155 -33.29 -7.78 -6.06
CA PHE A 155 -33.60 -7.89 -4.65
C PHE A 155 -34.44 -9.14 -4.41
N ASP A 156 -33.92 -10.03 -3.58
CA ASP A 156 -34.68 -11.12 -2.96
C ASP A 156 -34.97 -10.73 -1.51
N TYR A 157 -36.22 -10.42 -1.19
CA TYR A 157 -36.55 -9.76 0.08
C TYR A 157 -37.90 -10.18 0.65
N SER A 158 -38.01 -9.98 1.96
CA SER A 158 -39.24 -10.11 2.73
C SER A 158 -39.44 -8.85 3.55
N ILE A 159 -40.71 -8.46 3.73
CA ILE A 159 -41.08 -7.31 4.55
C ILE A 159 -41.67 -7.84 5.85
N ILE A 160 -41.12 -7.40 6.97
CA ILE A 160 -41.66 -7.68 8.30
C ILE A 160 -42.25 -6.37 8.82
N MET A 161 -43.57 -6.36 9.00
CA MET A 161 -44.34 -5.20 9.41
C MET A 161 -44.91 -5.40 10.82
N ASN A 162 -44.76 -4.39 11.66
CA ASN A 162 -45.28 -4.31 13.01
C ASN A 162 -46.66 -3.63 13.01
N GLU A 163 -47.40 -3.77 14.11
CA GLU A 163 -48.76 -3.23 14.28
C GLU A 163 -48.85 -1.70 14.09
N ASN A 164 -47.78 -0.98 14.41
CA ASN A 164 -47.66 0.46 14.26
C ASN A 164 -47.23 0.91 12.85
N GLN A 165 -47.36 0.06 11.83
CA GLN A 165 -46.94 0.36 10.45
C GLN A 165 -45.45 0.75 10.34
N SER A 166 -44.63 0.36 11.32
CA SER A 166 -43.17 0.35 11.23
C SER A 166 -42.68 -1.07 10.96
N GLY A 167 -41.44 -1.23 10.54
CA GLY A 167 -40.93 -2.56 10.24
C GLY A 167 -39.50 -2.54 9.74
N PHE A 168 -39.11 -3.65 9.13
CA PHE A 168 -37.87 -3.73 8.40
C PHE A 168 -38.00 -4.65 7.21
N ILE A 169 -37.28 -4.30 6.16
CA ILE A 169 -37.11 -5.13 4.97
C ILE A 169 -35.86 -5.96 5.23
N LYS A 170 -35.96 -7.28 5.14
CA LYS A 170 -34.81 -8.18 5.25
C LYS A 170 -34.67 -8.95 3.94
N GLY A 171 -33.45 -9.04 3.41
CA GLY A 171 -33.24 -9.75 2.16
C GLY A 171 -31.79 -10.00 1.81
N SER A 172 -31.61 -10.48 0.58
CA SER A 172 -30.33 -10.59 -0.10
C SER A 172 -30.40 -9.87 -1.44
N PHE A 173 -29.30 -9.23 -1.84
CA PHE A 173 -29.18 -8.65 -3.17
C PHE A 173 -28.28 -9.54 -4.01
N ILE A 174 -28.81 -10.04 -5.12
CA ILE A 174 -28.14 -11.01 -5.99
C ILE A 174 -27.58 -10.28 -7.21
N ILE A 175 -26.34 -10.57 -7.54
CA ILE A 175 -25.62 -10.08 -8.72
C ILE A 175 -25.15 -11.31 -9.49
N GLU A 176 -25.81 -11.65 -10.58
CA GLU A 176 -25.53 -12.83 -11.39
C GLU A 176 -24.95 -12.44 -12.74
N ASN A 177 -23.81 -13.02 -13.12
CA ASN A 177 -23.23 -12.80 -14.44
C ASN A 177 -23.91 -13.74 -15.44
N THR A 178 -24.79 -13.19 -16.28
CA THR A 178 -25.49 -13.95 -17.32
C THR A 178 -24.82 -13.83 -18.68
N GLY A 179 -23.74 -13.04 -18.77
CA GLY A 179 -22.99 -12.81 -20.00
C GLY A 179 -21.92 -13.87 -20.24
N LEU A 180 -21.06 -13.60 -21.22
CA LEU A 180 -19.95 -14.48 -21.61
C LEU A 180 -18.58 -13.99 -21.09
N ILE A 181 -18.53 -12.78 -20.55
CA ILE A 181 -17.29 -12.17 -20.05
C ILE A 181 -17.33 -12.06 -18.53
N THR A 182 -16.22 -12.43 -17.89
CA THR A 182 -16.00 -12.29 -16.45
C THR A 182 -16.19 -10.84 -15.97
N LEU A 183 -16.96 -10.67 -14.91
CA LEU A 183 -17.21 -9.38 -14.26
C LEU A 183 -16.36 -9.28 -13.00
N GLN A 184 -15.86 -8.09 -12.68
CA GLN A 184 -14.95 -7.90 -11.54
C GLN A 184 -15.29 -6.64 -10.74
N ASN A 185 -15.12 -6.74 -9.42
CA ASN A 185 -15.21 -5.65 -8.45
C ASN A 185 -16.46 -4.75 -8.63
N PRO A 186 -17.67 -5.32 -8.49
CA PRO A 186 -18.91 -4.56 -8.56
C PRO A 186 -18.98 -3.52 -7.43
N SER A 187 -19.30 -2.27 -7.75
CA SER A 187 -19.76 -1.27 -6.77
C SER A 187 -21.28 -1.18 -6.83
N VAL A 188 -21.96 -1.29 -5.68
CA VAL A 188 -23.42 -1.27 -5.60
C VAL A 188 -23.87 0.06 -5.00
N CYS A 189 -24.76 0.75 -5.70
CA CYS A 189 -25.45 1.95 -5.23
C CYS A 189 -26.90 1.60 -4.93
N LEU A 190 -27.31 1.77 -3.67
CA LEU A 190 -28.69 1.68 -3.22
C LEU A 190 -29.25 3.09 -3.07
N ARG A 191 -30.29 3.42 -3.83
CA ARG A 191 -30.93 4.75 -3.81
C ARG A 191 -32.28 4.67 -3.11
N PHE A 192 -32.43 5.50 -2.09
CA PHE A 192 -33.60 5.59 -1.22
C PHE A 192 -34.40 6.85 -1.55
N ASN A 193 -35.72 6.70 -1.58
CA ASN A 193 -36.65 7.82 -1.72
C ASN A 193 -37.79 7.65 -0.69
N PRO A 194 -37.95 8.56 0.28
CA PRO A 194 -37.14 9.75 0.53
C PRO A 194 -35.71 9.39 1.03
N GLY A 195 -34.76 10.30 0.81
CA GLY A 195 -33.35 10.08 1.17
C GLY A 195 -33.10 9.89 2.67
N GLU A 196 -34.01 10.39 3.52
CA GLU A 196 -34.00 10.23 4.99
C GLU A 196 -34.12 8.77 5.44
N ALA A 197 -34.56 7.87 4.55
CA ALA A 197 -34.70 6.44 4.80
C ALA A 197 -33.43 5.63 4.49
N ASN A 198 -32.29 6.28 4.20
CA ASN A 198 -31.02 5.68 3.79
C ASN A 198 -30.28 4.90 4.90
N VAL A 199 -30.98 4.00 5.59
CA VAL A 199 -30.41 3.12 6.60
C VAL A 199 -30.29 1.70 6.05
N LEU A 200 -29.06 1.22 5.96
CA LEU A 200 -28.74 -0.16 5.60
C LEU A 200 -27.95 -0.82 6.73
N LYS A 201 -28.42 -1.96 7.20
CA LYS A 201 -27.76 -2.81 8.18
C LYS A 201 -27.51 -4.19 7.58
N GLY A 202 -26.61 -4.97 8.17
CA GLY A 202 -26.33 -6.34 7.72
C GLY A 202 -24.88 -6.69 7.93
N LYS A 203 -24.43 -7.77 7.26
CA LYS A 203 -23.01 -8.16 7.23
C LYS A 203 -22.22 -7.31 6.23
N ILE A 204 -22.17 -6.01 6.49
CA ILE A 204 -21.44 -5.01 5.71
C ILE A 204 -20.50 -4.27 6.66
N TYR A 205 -19.22 -4.29 6.34
CA TYR A 205 -18.18 -3.66 7.16
C TYR A 205 -18.30 -2.13 7.09
N SER A 206 -18.15 -1.49 8.26
CA SER A 206 -18.04 -0.04 8.41
C SER A 206 -16.90 0.26 9.38
N SER A 207 -16.03 1.19 8.98
CA SER A 207 -14.93 1.77 9.77
C SER A 207 -15.42 2.40 11.08
N GLU A 208 -16.63 2.97 11.07
CA GLU A 208 -17.26 3.59 12.25
C GLU A 208 -17.65 2.57 13.32
N ASN A 209 -18.06 1.36 12.89
CA ASN A 209 -18.66 0.34 13.76
C ASN A 209 -17.70 -0.79 14.12
N HIS A 210 -16.57 -0.92 13.41
CA HIS A 210 -15.65 -2.06 13.56
C HIS A 210 -14.20 -1.60 13.48
N GLU A 211 -13.40 -2.04 14.46
CA GLU A 211 -11.94 -1.85 14.40
C GLU A 211 -11.34 -2.61 13.22
N VAL A 212 -10.37 -1.98 12.56
CA VAL A 212 -9.61 -2.56 11.45
C VAL A 212 -8.68 -3.63 12.01
N ASN A 213 -9.15 -4.89 12.07
CA ASN A 213 -8.33 -6.06 12.37
C ASN A 213 -8.60 -7.17 11.34
N GLN A 214 -7.65 -8.10 11.19
CA GLN A 214 -7.73 -9.15 10.18
C GLN A 214 -8.92 -10.09 10.38
N ASP A 215 -9.30 -10.36 11.63
CA ASP A 215 -10.43 -11.22 11.96
C ASP A 215 -11.77 -10.60 11.56
N ASN A 216 -11.96 -9.29 11.79
CA ASN A 216 -13.15 -8.56 11.34
C ASN A 216 -13.21 -8.54 9.81
N LEU A 217 -12.12 -8.18 9.14
CA LEU A 217 -12.08 -8.14 7.66
C LEU A 217 -12.27 -9.51 7.00
N ALA A 218 -12.02 -10.62 7.71
CA ALA A 218 -12.32 -11.96 7.23
C ALA A 218 -13.80 -12.33 7.33
N ASN A 219 -14.55 -11.72 8.26
CA ASN A 219 -15.96 -12.01 8.49
C ASN A 219 -16.91 -11.22 7.57
N PHE A 220 -16.40 -10.20 6.89
CA PHE A 220 -17.17 -9.38 5.96
C PHE A 220 -16.71 -9.59 4.52
N HIS A 221 -17.65 -9.58 3.59
CA HIS A 221 -17.38 -9.64 2.15
C HIS A 221 -17.56 -8.28 1.47
N TRP A 222 -18.38 -7.41 2.07
CA TRP A 222 -18.77 -6.11 1.57
C TRP A 222 -18.47 -5.04 2.61
N MET A 223 -18.13 -3.83 2.16
CA MET A 223 -17.92 -2.66 2.99
C MET A 223 -18.65 -1.44 2.44
N PHE A 224 -19.00 -0.51 3.33
CA PHE A 224 -19.42 0.82 2.91
C PHE A 224 -18.24 1.58 2.32
N ILE A 225 -18.50 2.32 1.23
CA ILE A 225 -17.54 3.29 0.71
C ILE A 225 -17.56 4.49 1.66
N ASP A 226 -16.39 4.81 2.22
CA ASP A 226 -16.21 5.87 3.22
C ASP A 226 -15.21 6.90 2.69
N ASN A 227 -15.70 7.80 1.85
CA ASN A 227 -14.98 8.96 1.34
C ASN A 227 -15.93 10.18 1.27
N ASP A 228 -15.38 11.37 1.06
CA ASP A 228 -16.17 12.63 1.04
C ASP A 228 -17.35 12.56 0.06
N TRP A 229 -17.13 11.96 -1.12
CA TRP A 229 -18.18 11.74 -2.12
C TRP A 229 -19.31 10.83 -1.62
N ALA A 230 -18.99 9.79 -0.84
CA ALA A 230 -20.00 8.90 -0.26
C ALA A 230 -20.81 9.61 0.83
N GLN A 231 -20.22 10.58 1.54
CA GLN A 231 -20.98 11.42 2.48
C GLN A 231 -21.98 12.31 1.74
N GLU A 232 -21.56 12.99 0.66
CA GLU A 232 -22.48 13.76 -0.20
C GLU A 232 -23.56 12.87 -0.84
N ALA A 233 -23.21 11.64 -1.21
CA ALA A 233 -24.16 10.67 -1.74
C ALA A 233 -25.22 10.29 -0.70
N LYS A 234 -24.85 10.13 0.57
CA LYS A 234 -25.81 9.88 1.66
C LYS A 234 -26.84 11.01 1.74
N GLU A 235 -26.45 12.27 1.59
CA GLU A 235 -27.39 13.41 1.59
C GLU A 235 -28.41 13.34 0.44
N ARG A 236 -28.03 12.75 -0.70
CA ARG A 236 -28.93 12.48 -1.83
C ARG A 236 -29.77 11.21 -1.66
N GLY A 237 -29.67 10.52 -0.53
CA GLY A 237 -30.34 9.25 -0.28
C GLY A 237 -29.64 8.05 -0.92
N GLU A 238 -28.35 8.13 -1.24
CA GLU A 238 -27.58 7.06 -1.87
C GLU A 238 -26.64 6.39 -0.87
N ILE A 239 -26.62 5.05 -0.87
CA ILE A 239 -25.67 4.24 -0.10
C ILE A 239 -24.82 3.46 -1.07
N TRP A 240 -23.50 3.57 -0.92
CA TRP A 240 -22.54 2.89 -1.76
C TRP A 240 -21.77 1.83 -0.98
N ILE A 241 -21.69 0.64 -1.56
CA ILE A 241 -20.95 -0.50 -1.00
C ILE A 241 -20.09 -1.17 -2.08
N CYS A 242 -18.95 -1.72 -1.66
CA CYS A 242 -18.03 -2.45 -2.52
C CYS A 242 -17.48 -3.70 -1.84
N PRO A 243 -16.95 -4.68 -2.60
CA PRO A 243 -16.23 -5.81 -2.06
C PRO A 243 -14.99 -5.38 -1.27
N ILE A 244 -14.74 -6.04 -0.14
CA ILE A 244 -13.52 -5.80 0.67
C ILE A 244 -12.28 -6.37 -0.02
N ARG A 245 -12.46 -7.47 -0.75
CA ARG A 245 -11.42 -8.18 -1.49
C ARG A 245 -11.77 -8.18 -2.97
N GLU A 246 -10.78 -8.44 -3.80
CA GLU A 246 -11.03 -8.63 -5.23
C GLU A 246 -12.08 -9.71 -5.43
N MET A 247 -13.15 -9.34 -6.13
CA MET A 247 -14.30 -10.17 -6.40
C MET A 247 -14.40 -10.38 -7.90
N ILE A 248 -14.40 -11.65 -8.29
CA ILE A 248 -14.52 -12.12 -9.66
C ILE A 248 -15.85 -12.87 -9.75
N ILE A 249 -16.65 -12.58 -10.77
CA ILE A 249 -17.92 -13.25 -11.06
C ILE A 249 -17.81 -13.82 -12.46
N GLU A 250 -17.52 -15.12 -12.55
CA GLU A 250 -17.41 -15.82 -13.83
C GLU A 250 -18.77 -15.96 -14.52
N PRO A 251 -18.83 -16.20 -15.84
CA PRO A 251 -20.07 -16.51 -16.55
C PRO A 251 -20.89 -17.61 -15.85
N GLY A 252 -22.14 -17.31 -15.52
CA GLY A 252 -23.07 -18.20 -14.80
C GLY A 252 -22.90 -18.20 -13.27
N GLU A 253 -21.92 -17.46 -12.72
CA GLU A 253 -21.77 -17.30 -11.28
C GLU A 253 -22.59 -16.14 -10.72
N LYS A 254 -22.81 -16.18 -9.40
CA LYS A 254 -23.50 -15.12 -8.67
C LYS A 254 -22.73 -14.71 -7.42
N SER A 255 -22.74 -13.41 -7.15
CA SER A 255 -22.35 -12.80 -5.89
C SER A 255 -23.59 -12.31 -5.15
N VAL A 256 -23.54 -12.32 -3.82
CA VAL A 256 -24.69 -11.99 -2.98
C VAL A 256 -24.28 -11.08 -1.83
N ILE A 257 -25.06 -10.01 -1.62
CA ILE A 257 -25.06 -9.25 -0.37
C ILE A 257 -26.12 -9.87 0.53
N GLN A 258 -25.68 -10.61 1.53
CA GLN A 258 -26.56 -11.41 2.39
C GLN A 258 -27.05 -10.64 3.61
N ASP A 259 -28.25 -11.01 4.07
CA ASP A 259 -28.84 -10.56 5.34
C ASP A 259 -28.87 -9.03 5.50
N TYR A 260 -29.08 -8.29 4.42
CA TYR A 260 -29.27 -6.85 4.54
C TYR A 260 -30.60 -6.57 5.23
N GLN A 261 -30.66 -5.46 5.97
CA GLN A 261 -31.83 -4.98 6.66
C GLN A 261 -32.01 -3.48 6.43
N ILE A 262 -33.21 -3.09 6.03
CA ILE A 262 -33.61 -1.68 5.85
C ILE A 262 -34.76 -1.41 6.81
N PRO A 263 -34.52 -0.76 7.97
CA PRO A 263 -35.59 -0.37 8.88
C PRO A 263 -36.39 0.79 8.30
N PHE A 264 -37.70 0.77 8.52
CA PHE A 264 -38.59 1.85 8.10
C PHE A 264 -39.63 2.17 9.18
N LYS A 265 -40.05 3.44 9.24
CA LYS A 265 -41.10 3.94 10.13
C LYS A 265 -42.03 4.84 9.33
N LYS A 266 -43.33 4.52 9.29
CA LYS A 266 -44.33 5.26 8.51
C LYS A 266 -44.33 6.75 8.86
N GLU A 267 -44.28 7.08 10.15
CA GLU A 267 -44.38 8.45 10.65
C GLU A 267 -43.24 9.34 10.17
N VAL A 268 -42.11 8.74 9.79
CA VAL A 268 -40.90 9.44 9.38
C VAL A 268 -40.78 9.52 7.87
N ILE A 269 -41.14 8.45 7.16
CA ILE A 269 -40.72 8.25 5.76
C ILE A 269 -41.87 8.47 4.77
N GLY A 270 -43.14 8.39 5.20
CA GLY A 270 -44.25 8.33 4.25
C GLY A 270 -44.07 7.09 3.36
N ASN A 271 -43.99 7.24 2.04
CA ASN A 271 -43.75 6.12 1.12
C ASN A 271 -42.24 5.86 0.95
N LEU A 272 -41.83 4.58 0.92
CA LEU A 272 -40.43 4.19 0.75
C LEU A 272 -40.23 3.51 -0.59
N THR A 273 -39.26 3.99 -1.39
CA THR A 273 -38.77 3.29 -2.58
C THR A 273 -37.27 3.07 -2.49
N VAL A 274 -36.81 1.86 -2.80
CA VAL A 274 -35.40 1.48 -2.84
C VAL A 274 -35.05 0.88 -4.20
N GLU A 275 -34.11 1.51 -4.89
CA GLU A 275 -33.57 1.04 -6.17
C GLU A 275 -32.09 0.65 -6.02
N ALA A 276 -31.61 -0.24 -6.87
CA ALA A 276 -30.19 -0.61 -6.92
C ALA A 276 -29.60 -0.42 -8.32
N PHE A 277 -28.34 0.00 -8.33
CA PHE A 277 -27.49 0.09 -9.52
C PHE A 277 -26.15 -0.56 -9.22
N VAL A 278 -25.62 -1.34 -10.16
CA VAL A 278 -24.33 -2.02 -10.03
C VAL A 278 -23.39 -1.49 -11.11
N PHE A 279 -22.18 -1.12 -10.70
CA PHE A 279 -21.15 -0.54 -11.55
C PHE A 279 -19.90 -1.41 -11.54
N PHE A 280 -19.44 -1.79 -12.73
CA PHE A 280 -18.21 -2.53 -12.95
C PHE A 280 -17.20 -1.57 -13.60
N ASN A 281 -16.51 -0.80 -12.76
CA ASN A 281 -15.71 0.35 -13.19
C ASN A 281 -14.58 -0.04 -14.16
N LYS A 282 -13.89 -1.17 -13.91
CA LYS A 282 -12.83 -1.68 -14.81
C LYS A 282 -13.38 -1.97 -16.22
N GLN A 283 -14.61 -2.48 -16.31
CA GLN A 283 -15.26 -2.86 -17.57
C GLN A 283 -16.04 -1.71 -18.21
N GLN A 284 -16.23 -0.59 -17.50
CA GLN A 284 -17.14 0.51 -17.86
C GLN A 284 -18.57 0.02 -18.13
N TYR A 285 -18.99 -0.99 -17.38
CA TYR A 285 -20.31 -1.62 -17.50
C TYR A 285 -21.17 -1.25 -16.28
N LYS A 286 -22.45 -0.98 -16.51
CA LYS A 286 -23.40 -0.66 -15.43
C LYS A 286 -24.75 -1.30 -15.71
N VAL A 287 -25.44 -1.69 -14.65
CA VAL A 287 -26.74 -2.34 -14.74
C VAL A 287 -27.65 -1.87 -13.61
N LYS A 288 -28.94 -1.65 -13.92
CA LYS A 288 -29.99 -1.39 -12.92
C LYS A 288 -30.57 -2.73 -12.47
N ALA A 289 -30.89 -2.86 -11.19
CA ALA A 289 -31.61 -4.03 -10.70
C ALA A 289 -32.95 -4.21 -11.43
N ALA A 290 -33.28 -5.48 -11.71
CA ALA A 290 -34.48 -5.90 -12.43
C ALA A 290 -35.77 -5.56 -11.67
N ASN A 291 -35.70 -5.50 -10.34
CA ASN A 291 -36.78 -5.06 -9.47
C ASN A 291 -36.33 -3.94 -8.54
N HIS A 292 -37.31 -3.28 -7.92
CA HIS A 292 -37.12 -2.30 -6.86
C HIS A 292 -38.07 -2.62 -5.71
N ILE A 293 -37.79 -2.09 -4.53
CA ILE A 293 -38.64 -2.25 -3.35
C ILE A 293 -39.51 -1.00 -3.23
N SER A 294 -40.82 -1.16 -3.06
CA SER A 294 -41.74 -0.05 -2.83
C SER A 294 -42.72 -0.40 -1.71
N ILE A 295 -42.81 0.48 -0.72
CA ILE A 295 -43.76 0.40 0.38
C ILE A 295 -44.62 1.66 0.34
N ASN A 296 -45.92 1.47 0.16
CA ASN A 296 -46.93 2.53 0.19
C ASN A 296 -47.84 2.30 1.40
N PHE A 297 -48.14 3.36 2.16
CA PHE A 297 -48.84 3.30 3.44
C PHE A 297 -50.23 3.90 3.46
#